data_AF-A0A6A3N9U1-F1
#
_entry.id   AF-A0A6A3N9U1-F1
#
_cell.length_a   1.000
_cell.length_b   1.000
_cell.length_c   1.000
_cell.angle_alpha   90.00
_cell.angle_beta   90.00
_cell.angle_gamma   90.00
#
_symmetry.space_group_name_H-M   'P 1'
#
loop_
_entity.id
_entity.type
_entity.pdbx_description
1 polymer ?
#
loop_
_entity_poly.entity_id
_entity_poly.type
_entity_poly.pdbx_seq_one_letter_code
_entity_poly.pdbx_strand_id
1 'polypeptide(L)'
;MATTSVIDRAVPGAGPLGDVLSTVLQLCGDMKEGKYACSSLHARLKGFLDELQTVEECGQRPGEKSLHQFVAIVSKFLRFLERHRESSLVFRLVAYDKMAEEQQQVSDDIAQLFEELGVVTVNWEEQWEHDTRIQKDVLVASAMDSATVLRDLTDPRACVEAALTLKFEMQQRAEQHNGEIMECIKSMMGIIAGDNRC
;
A
#
# COMPACT_ATOMS: atom_id res chain seq x y z
N MET A 1 15.21 17.41 31.26
CA MET A 1 14.16 16.51 30.75
C MET A 1 14.85 15.56 29.78
N ALA A 2 14.74 14.24 29.97
CA ALA A 2 15.35 13.28 29.05
C ALA A 2 14.72 13.44 27.66
N THR A 3 15.53 13.68 26.64
CA THR A 3 15.08 13.71 25.25
C THR A 3 14.82 12.27 24.81
N THR A 4 13.56 11.93 24.55
CA THR A 4 13.18 10.66 23.93
C THR A 4 13.81 10.60 22.54
N SER A 5 14.63 9.57 22.29
CA SER A 5 15.24 9.33 20.98
C SER A 5 14.18 9.22 19.89
N VAL A 6 14.55 9.54 18.65
CA VAL A 6 13.63 9.44 17.50
C VAL A 6 13.02 8.05 17.38
N ILE A 7 13.78 6.98 17.61
CA ILE A 7 13.28 5.59 17.49
C ILE A 7 12.27 5.21 18.58
N ASP A 8 12.36 5.86 19.74
CA ASP A 8 11.47 5.63 20.89
C ASP A 8 10.18 6.46 20.79
N ARG A 9 10.02 7.26 19.74
CA ARG A 9 8.81 8.08 19.54
C ARG A 9 7.60 7.19 19.36
N ALA A 10 6.54 7.50 20.11
CA ALA A 10 5.31 6.75 20.04
C ALA A 10 4.55 7.04 18.74
N VAL A 11 4.22 5.98 18.02
CA VAL A 11 3.22 5.95 16.96
C VAL A 11 1.87 5.62 17.61
N PRO A 12 0.86 6.51 17.50
CA PRO A 12 -0.43 6.31 18.16
C PRO A 12 -1.06 4.95 17.84
N GLY A 13 -1.33 4.17 18.88
CA GLY A 13 -1.99 2.86 18.77
C GLY A 13 -1.10 1.71 18.27
N ALA A 14 0.18 1.95 17.96
CA ALA A 14 1.05 0.94 17.34
C ALA A 14 2.34 0.66 18.13
N GLY A 15 2.89 1.66 18.86
CA GLY A 15 4.08 1.47 19.69
C GLY A 15 5.26 2.35 19.26
N PRO A 16 6.52 1.99 19.63
CA PRO A 16 7.71 2.74 19.26
C PRO A 16 7.95 2.78 17.75
N LEU A 17 8.48 3.89 17.24
CA LEU A 17 8.68 4.13 15.82
C LEU A 17 9.58 3.08 15.15
N GLY A 18 10.66 2.67 15.82
CA GLY A 18 11.56 1.63 15.29
C GLY A 18 10.87 0.27 15.12
N ASP A 19 10.05 -0.13 16.11
CA ASP A 19 9.29 -1.38 16.06
C ASP A 19 8.19 -1.32 14.99
N VAL A 20 7.54 -0.17 14.87
CA VAL A 20 6.52 0.05 13.84
C VAL A 20 7.12 0.00 12.45
N LEU A 21 8.27 0.61 12.20
CA LEU A 21 8.92 0.51 10.88
C LEU A 21 9.38 -0.90 10.55
N SER A 22 9.77 -1.69 11.55
CA SER A 22 10.05 -3.12 11.36
C SER A 22 8.78 -3.89 10.99
N THR A 23 7.67 -3.57 11.63
CA THR A 23 6.35 -4.15 11.31
C THR A 23 5.92 -3.76 9.90
N VAL A 24 6.04 -2.47 9.52
CA VAL A 24 5.73 -1.98 8.17
C VAL A 24 6.53 -2.75 7.13
N LEU A 25 7.83 -2.98 7.32
CA LEU A 25 8.64 -3.76 6.39
C LEU A 25 8.10 -5.18 6.19
N GLN A 26 7.74 -5.86 7.29
CA GLN A 26 7.15 -7.18 7.22
C GLN A 26 5.85 -7.15 6.41
N LEU A 27 4.96 -6.20 6.70
CA LEU A 27 3.69 -6.06 6.00
C LEU A 27 3.87 -5.74 4.51
N CYS A 28 4.86 -4.92 4.14
CA CYS A 28 5.23 -4.69 2.75
C CYS A 28 5.60 -5.99 2.03
N GLY A 29 6.31 -6.90 2.73
CA GLY A 29 6.69 -8.22 2.22
C GLY A 29 5.50 -9.17 2.03
N ASP A 30 4.44 -9.00 2.83
CA ASP A 30 3.21 -9.79 2.79
C ASP A 30 2.21 -9.31 1.73
N MET A 31 2.40 -8.10 1.18
CA MET A 31 1.59 -7.59 0.08
C MET A 31 1.69 -8.50 -1.14
N LYS A 32 0.54 -8.74 -1.80
CA LYS A 32 0.47 -9.53 -3.03
C LYS A 32 1.10 -8.75 -4.20
N GLU A 33 0.34 -7.91 -4.86
CA GLU A 33 0.78 -7.20 -6.07
C GLU A 33 1.63 -5.96 -5.73
N GLY A 34 1.37 -5.34 -4.58
CA GLY A 34 2.02 -4.08 -4.17
C GLY A 34 3.36 -4.22 -3.44
N LYS A 35 3.97 -5.41 -3.41
CA LYS A 35 5.19 -5.68 -2.62
C LYS A 35 6.32 -4.69 -2.92
N TYR A 36 6.65 -4.48 -4.19
CA TYR A 36 7.75 -3.60 -4.60
C TYR A 36 7.46 -2.14 -4.26
N ALA A 37 6.30 -1.62 -4.66
CA ALA A 37 5.88 -0.25 -4.35
C ALA A 37 5.89 0.02 -2.84
N CYS A 38 5.34 -0.90 -2.03
CA CYS A 38 5.32 -0.75 -0.58
C CYS A 38 6.72 -0.85 0.04
N SER A 39 7.58 -1.73 -0.47
CA SER A 39 8.97 -1.87 0.01
C SER A 39 9.80 -0.62 -0.31
N SER A 40 9.60 -0.03 -1.48
CA SER A 40 10.26 1.22 -1.88
C SER A 40 9.84 2.41 -1.00
N LEU A 41 8.54 2.51 -0.66
CA LEU A 41 8.06 3.52 0.31
C LEU A 41 8.67 3.30 1.70
N HIS A 42 8.74 2.05 2.17
CA HIS A 42 9.40 1.73 3.43
C HIS A 42 10.88 2.14 3.42
N ALA A 43 11.61 1.83 2.35
CA ALA A 43 13.01 2.21 2.23
C ALA A 43 13.21 3.72 2.34
N ARG A 44 12.32 4.52 1.74
CA ARG A 44 12.34 5.99 1.86
C ARG A 44 12.04 6.45 3.29
N LEU A 45 11.06 5.86 3.97
CA LEU A 45 10.77 6.16 5.38
C LEU A 45 11.95 5.83 6.28
N LYS A 46 12.62 4.71 6.04
CA LYS A 46 13.82 4.31 6.77
C LYS A 46 14.97 5.29 6.53
N GLY A 47 15.23 5.67 5.28
CA GLY A 47 16.24 6.68 4.97
C GLY A 47 15.96 8.00 5.69
N PHE A 48 14.69 8.42 5.78
CA PHE A 48 14.33 9.61 6.53
C PHE A 48 14.60 9.46 8.04
N LEU A 49 14.30 8.29 8.63
CA LEU A 49 14.64 8.00 10.02
C LEU A 49 16.16 8.09 10.25
N ASP A 50 16.96 7.50 9.35
CA ASP A 50 18.42 7.48 9.44
C ASP A 50 18.99 8.92 9.42
N GLU A 51 18.42 9.82 8.60
CA GLU A 51 18.76 11.25 8.60
C GLU A 51 18.41 11.92 9.94
N LEU A 52 17.22 11.66 10.51
CA LEU A 52 16.83 12.20 11.81
C LEU A 52 17.74 11.69 12.95
N GLN A 53 18.17 10.43 12.90
CA GLN A 53 19.10 9.87 13.87
C GLN A 53 20.49 10.50 13.73
N THR A 54 20.95 10.75 12.50
CA THR A 54 22.21 11.46 12.25
C THR A 54 22.20 12.86 12.87
N VAL A 55 21.08 13.58 12.77
CA VAL A 55 20.89 14.88 13.43
C VAL A 55 20.98 14.75 14.96
N GLU A 56 20.34 13.73 15.56
CA GLU A 56 20.47 13.46 17.01
C GLU A 56 21.91 13.15 17.42
N GLU A 57 22.62 12.32 16.66
CA GLU A 57 24.02 11.93 16.91
C GLU A 57 24.98 13.11 16.83
N CYS A 58 24.71 14.10 15.96
CA CYS A 58 25.42 15.37 15.91
C CYS A 58 25.12 16.30 17.10
N GLY A 59 24.31 15.86 18.07
CA GLY A 59 23.91 16.66 19.24
C GLY A 59 22.86 17.73 18.93
N GLN A 60 22.27 17.69 17.73
CA GLN A 60 21.18 18.57 17.33
C GLN A 60 19.84 17.89 17.61
N ARG A 61 18.78 18.69 17.76
CA ARG A 61 17.43 18.14 17.95
C ARG A 61 16.68 18.20 16.63
N PRO A 62 16.13 17.08 16.14
CA PRO A 62 15.29 17.11 14.95
C PRO A 62 14.07 18.01 15.15
N GLY A 63 13.63 18.66 14.07
CA GLY A 63 12.48 19.56 14.11
C GLY A 63 11.21 18.84 14.57
N GLU A 64 10.54 19.37 15.61
CA GLU A 64 9.35 18.74 16.18
C GLU A 64 8.19 18.62 15.17
N LYS A 65 8.05 19.61 14.28
CA LYS A 65 7.08 19.56 13.17
C LYS A 65 7.35 18.37 12.24
N SER A 66 8.59 18.21 11.78
CA SER A 66 9.00 17.13 10.88
C SER A 66 8.84 15.75 11.53
N LEU A 67 9.15 15.64 12.83
CA LEU A 67 8.90 14.42 13.61
C LEU A 67 7.40 14.08 13.69
N HIS A 68 6.54 15.06 13.95
CA HIS A 68 5.10 14.84 13.98
C HIS A 68 4.54 14.42 12.63
N GLN A 69 4.97 15.05 11.54
CA GLN A 69 4.59 14.68 10.18
C GLN A 69 5.07 13.26 9.86
N PHE A 70 6.31 12.92 10.21
CA PHE A 70 6.86 11.58 9.99
C PHE A 70 6.06 10.49 10.71
N VAL A 71 5.76 10.69 11.99
CA VAL A 71 4.91 9.75 12.75
C VAL A 71 3.52 9.63 12.11
N ALA A 72 2.93 10.72 11.62
CA ALA A 72 1.64 10.69 10.96
C ALA A 72 1.66 9.88 9.64
N ILE A 73 2.72 10.03 8.85
CA ILE A 73 2.91 9.29 7.59
C ILE A 73 3.12 7.80 7.86
N VAL A 74 3.99 7.45 8.83
CA VAL A 74 4.19 6.05 9.24
C VAL A 74 2.87 5.45 9.74
N SER A 75 2.10 6.18 10.54
CA SER A 75 0.78 5.73 11.03
C SER A 75 -0.23 5.51 9.89
N LYS A 76 -0.20 6.37 8.87
CA LYS A 76 -1.08 6.25 7.69
C LYS A 76 -0.68 5.05 6.85
N PHE A 77 0.62 4.88 6.60
CA PHE A 77 1.11 3.77 5.79
C PHE A 77 0.91 2.42 6.48
N LEU A 78 1.14 2.33 7.80
CA LEU A 78 0.81 1.13 8.59
C LEU A 78 -0.66 0.73 8.40
N ARG A 79 -1.60 1.67 8.59
CA ARG A 79 -3.04 1.42 8.43
C ARG A 79 -3.42 0.99 7.02
N PHE A 80 -2.76 1.55 6.00
CA PHE A 80 -2.93 1.12 4.62
C PHE A 80 -2.53 -0.35 4.47
N LEU A 81 -1.34 -0.73 4.94
CA LEU A 81 -0.84 -2.11 4.83
C LEU A 81 -1.72 -3.10 5.60
N GLU A 82 -2.10 -2.78 6.84
CA GLU A 82 -2.99 -3.62 7.66
C GLU A 82 -4.33 -3.88 6.98
N ARG A 83 -4.89 -2.87 6.28
CA ARG A 83 -6.16 -3.00 5.57
C ARG A 83 -6.06 -3.89 4.34
N HIS A 84 -4.95 -3.81 3.60
CA HIS A 84 -4.88 -4.38 2.25
C HIS A 84 -4.11 -5.69 2.15
N ARG A 85 -3.24 -6.03 3.10
CA ARG A 85 -2.39 -7.25 3.06
C ARG A 85 -3.15 -8.57 2.91
N GLU A 86 -4.34 -8.67 3.51
CA GLU A 86 -5.16 -9.89 3.56
C GLU A 86 -6.43 -9.78 2.71
N SER A 87 -6.60 -8.66 1.99
CA SER A 87 -7.78 -8.47 1.15
C SER A 87 -7.83 -9.51 0.03
N SER A 88 -9.03 -9.94 -0.39
CA SER A 88 -9.21 -10.89 -1.50
C SER A 88 -8.87 -10.26 -2.85
N LEU A 89 -8.60 -11.09 -3.86
CA LEU A 89 -8.27 -10.61 -5.21
C LEU A 89 -9.40 -9.73 -5.80
N VAL A 90 -10.66 -10.12 -5.56
CA VAL A 90 -11.82 -9.34 -5.99
C VAL A 90 -11.82 -7.96 -5.35
N PHE A 91 -11.56 -7.87 -4.03
CA PHE A 91 -11.51 -6.59 -3.34
C PHE A 91 -10.36 -5.72 -3.85
N ARG A 92 -9.16 -6.31 -4.03
CA ARG A 92 -7.99 -5.59 -4.56
C ARG A 92 -8.25 -5.05 -5.96
N LEU A 93 -8.96 -5.81 -6.80
CA LEU A 93 -9.31 -5.39 -8.14
C LEU A 93 -10.27 -4.19 -8.15
N VAL A 94 -11.38 -4.29 -7.43
CA VAL A 94 -12.40 -3.23 -7.43
C VAL A 94 -12.00 -1.99 -6.62
N ALA A 95 -11.06 -2.15 -5.68
CA ALA A 95 -10.51 -1.04 -4.90
C ALA A 95 -9.20 -0.49 -5.48
N TYR A 96 -8.76 -0.96 -6.65
CA TYR A 96 -7.42 -0.67 -7.18
C TYR A 96 -7.13 0.84 -7.26
N ASP A 97 -7.99 1.61 -7.92
CA ASP A 97 -7.75 3.05 -8.13
C ASP A 97 -7.64 3.78 -6.77
N LYS A 98 -8.52 3.46 -5.82
CA LYS A 98 -8.45 4.01 -4.46
C LYS A 98 -7.19 3.58 -3.71
N MET A 99 -6.78 2.31 -3.84
CA MET A 99 -5.55 1.82 -3.22
C MET A 99 -4.33 2.54 -3.78
N ALA A 100 -4.29 2.74 -5.10
CA ALA A 100 -3.21 3.45 -5.78
C ALA A 100 -3.16 4.92 -5.35
N GLU A 101 -4.30 5.59 -5.20
CA GLU A 101 -4.38 6.96 -4.65
C GLU A 101 -3.85 7.05 -3.21
N GLU A 102 -4.25 6.11 -2.33
CA GLU A 102 -3.76 6.09 -0.94
C GLU A 102 -2.23 5.89 -0.89
N GLN A 103 -1.69 5.02 -1.74
CA GLN A 103 -0.25 4.78 -1.90
C GLN A 103 0.49 6.00 -2.46
N GLN A 104 -0.07 6.65 -3.48
CA GLN A 104 0.48 7.88 -4.07
C GLN A 104 0.57 8.97 -3.02
N GLN A 105 -0.49 9.19 -2.24
CA GLN A 105 -0.45 10.21 -1.20
C GLN A 105 0.63 9.92 -0.14
N VAL A 106 0.87 8.65 0.23
CA VAL A 106 2.00 8.32 1.12
C VAL A 106 3.34 8.67 0.44
N SER A 107 3.50 8.37 -0.84
CA SER A 107 4.69 8.72 -1.62
C SER A 107 4.95 10.24 -1.62
N ASP A 108 3.91 11.03 -1.84
CA ASP A 108 3.96 12.49 -1.89
C ASP A 108 4.26 13.08 -0.51
N ASP A 109 3.61 12.57 0.54
CA ASP A 109 3.84 13.00 1.92
C ASP A 109 5.31 12.76 2.33
N ILE A 110 5.92 11.65 1.87
CA ILE A 110 7.35 11.37 2.10
C ILE A 110 8.24 12.31 1.28
N ALA A 111 7.90 12.61 0.03
CA ALA A 111 8.68 13.53 -0.79
C ALA A 111 8.73 14.93 -0.15
N GLN A 112 7.58 15.41 0.34
CA GLN A 112 7.48 16.67 1.08
C GLN A 112 8.38 16.69 2.33
N LEU A 113 8.46 15.58 3.08
CA LEU A 113 9.36 15.49 4.23
C LEU A 113 10.84 15.70 3.86
N PHE A 114 11.30 15.08 2.77
CA PHE A 114 12.68 15.24 2.31
C PHE A 114 12.95 16.66 1.78
N GLU A 115 11.99 17.26 1.09
CA GLU A 115 12.07 18.65 0.66
C GLU A 115 12.20 19.60 1.85
N GLU A 116 11.41 19.40 2.92
CA GLU A 116 11.49 20.19 4.15
C GLU A 116 12.84 20.04 4.87
N LEU A 117 13.54 18.91 4.71
CA LEU A 117 14.91 18.71 5.23
C LEU A 117 16.01 19.24 4.29
N GLY A 118 15.66 19.71 3.08
CA GLY A 118 16.62 20.15 2.08
C GLY A 118 17.50 19.04 1.52
N VAL A 119 17.06 17.78 1.63
CA VAL A 119 17.78 16.61 1.14
C VAL A 119 17.39 16.37 -0.32
N VAL A 120 18.37 16.43 -1.23
CA VAL A 120 18.15 16.07 -2.64
C VAL A 120 17.91 14.57 -2.71
N THR A 121 16.71 14.19 -3.09
CA THR A 121 16.34 12.79 -3.24
C THR A 121 16.86 12.20 -4.56
N VAL A 122 17.12 10.90 -4.55
CA VAL A 122 17.37 10.09 -5.77
C VAL A 122 16.14 10.16 -6.69
N ASN A 123 16.28 9.69 -7.94
CA ASN A 123 15.20 9.64 -8.95
C ASN A 123 14.09 8.63 -8.57
N TRP A 124 13.41 8.89 -7.46
CA TRP A 124 12.37 8.01 -6.91
C TRP A 124 11.10 8.01 -7.75
N GLU A 125 10.89 9.05 -8.55
CA GLU A 125 9.75 9.13 -9.47
C GLU A 125 9.80 7.99 -10.49
N GLU A 126 10.95 7.76 -11.13
CA GLU A 126 11.11 6.63 -12.07
C GLU A 126 10.93 5.27 -11.39
N GLN A 127 11.51 5.10 -10.20
CA GLN A 127 11.35 3.86 -9.43
C GLN A 127 9.88 3.65 -9.03
N TRP A 128 9.19 4.72 -8.64
CA TRP A 128 7.79 4.69 -8.24
C TRP A 128 6.87 4.33 -9.41
N GLU A 129 7.08 4.95 -10.58
CA GLU A 129 6.36 4.62 -11.80
C GLU A 129 6.59 3.16 -12.21
N HIS A 130 7.83 2.68 -12.09
CA HIS A 130 8.16 1.29 -12.36
C HIS A 130 7.44 0.33 -11.41
N ASP A 131 7.52 0.58 -10.11
CA ASP A 131 6.93 -0.29 -9.07
C ASP A 131 5.40 -0.32 -9.14
N THR A 132 4.77 0.84 -9.38
CA THR A 132 3.30 0.93 -9.53
C THR A 132 2.81 0.30 -10.82
N ARG A 133 3.58 0.39 -11.91
CA ARG A 133 3.30 -0.35 -13.13
C ARG A 133 3.36 -1.86 -12.89
N ILE A 134 4.41 -2.35 -12.24
CA ILE A 134 4.52 -3.78 -11.89
C ILE A 134 3.32 -4.21 -11.04
N GLN A 135 2.95 -3.44 -10.03
CA GLN A 135 1.79 -3.74 -9.18
C GLN A 135 0.51 -3.89 -10.01
N LYS A 136 0.27 -2.98 -10.96
CA LYS A 136 -0.89 -3.04 -11.85
C LYS A 136 -0.85 -4.28 -12.75
N ASP A 137 0.30 -4.53 -13.40
CA ASP A 137 0.47 -5.63 -14.34
C ASP A 137 0.24 -6.99 -13.67
N VAL A 138 0.74 -7.17 -12.44
CA VAL A 138 0.53 -8.39 -11.65
C VAL A 138 -0.95 -8.54 -11.25
N LEU A 139 -1.63 -7.46 -10.90
CA LEU A 139 -3.06 -7.49 -10.58
C LEU A 139 -3.89 -7.91 -11.79
N VAL A 140 -3.65 -7.28 -12.95
CA VAL A 140 -4.31 -7.62 -14.21
C VAL A 140 -4.08 -9.07 -14.57
N ALA A 141 -2.82 -9.54 -14.55
CA ALA A 141 -2.49 -10.93 -14.84
C ALA A 141 -3.20 -11.91 -13.89
N SER A 142 -3.25 -11.59 -12.59
CA SER A 142 -3.91 -12.42 -11.59
C SER A 142 -5.44 -12.46 -11.78
N ALA A 143 -6.04 -11.34 -12.15
CA ALA A 143 -7.48 -11.22 -12.40
C ALA A 143 -7.93 -11.95 -13.68
N MET A 144 -7.03 -12.09 -14.66
CA MET A 144 -7.29 -12.81 -15.90
C MET A 144 -7.00 -14.32 -15.82
N ASP A 145 -6.24 -14.77 -14.82
CA ASP A 145 -5.92 -16.19 -14.64
C ASP A 145 -6.99 -16.94 -13.84
N SER A 146 -7.72 -17.83 -14.52
CA SER A 146 -8.78 -18.62 -13.90
C SER A 146 -8.28 -19.47 -12.72
N ALA A 147 -7.06 -20.03 -12.79
CA ALA A 147 -6.54 -20.85 -11.70
C ALA A 147 -6.25 -20.03 -10.43
N THR A 148 -5.84 -18.77 -10.57
CA THR A 148 -5.61 -17.83 -9.48
C THR A 148 -6.93 -17.35 -8.89
N VAL A 149 -7.87 -16.91 -9.73
CA VAL A 149 -9.23 -16.49 -9.30
C VAL A 149 -9.93 -17.59 -8.50
N LEU A 150 -9.96 -18.81 -9.04
CA LEU A 150 -10.65 -19.94 -8.42
C LEU A 150 -9.96 -20.48 -7.16
N ARG A 151 -8.68 -20.17 -6.96
CA ARG A 151 -7.93 -20.51 -5.74
C ARG A 151 -8.17 -19.48 -4.63
N ASP A 152 -8.39 -18.22 -4.99
CA ASP A 152 -8.80 -17.17 -4.04
C ASP A 152 -10.25 -17.41 -3.57
N LEU A 153 -11.10 -18.00 -4.43
CA LEU A 153 -12.52 -18.27 -4.17
C LEU A 153 -12.81 -19.75 -3.87
N THR A 154 -12.14 -20.31 -2.86
CA THR A 154 -12.35 -21.72 -2.47
C THR A 154 -13.61 -21.96 -1.65
N ASP A 155 -14.11 -20.95 -0.95
CA ASP A 155 -15.35 -21.01 -0.17
C ASP A 155 -16.56 -20.60 -1.04
N PRO A 156 -17.63 -21.42 -1.10
CA PRO A 156 -18.83 -21.08 -1.86
C PRO A 156 -19.46 -19.74 -1.47
N ARG A 157 -19.40 -19.34 -0.18
CA ARG A 157 -19.93 -18.04 0.24
C ARG A 157 -19.08 -16.89 -0.30
N ALA A 158 -17.76 -16.99 -0.17
CA ALA A 158 -16.83 -16.05 -0.78
C ALA A 158 -17.04 -15.92 -2.29
N CYS A 159 -17.38 -17.02 -2.98
CA CYS A 159 -17.68 -16.95 -4.41
C CYS A 159 -18.96 -16.16 -4.74
N VAL A 160 -20.04 -16.38 -3.98
CA VAL A 160 -21.29 -15.62 -4.14
C VAL A 160 -21.07 -14.12 -3.83
N GLU A 161 -20.34 -13.82 -2.75
CA GLU A 161 -19.99 -12.44 -2.38
C GLU A 161 -19.16 -11.75 -3.47
N ALA A 162 -18.19 -12.46 -4.04
CA ALA A 162 -17.39 -11.98 -5.17
C ALA A 162 -18.27 -11.67 -6.38
N ALA A 163 -19.15 -12.58 -6.77
CA ALA A 163 -20.07 -12.37 -7.89
C ALA A 163 -21.00 -11.17 -7.66
N LEU A 164 -21.56 -11.01 -6.45
CA LEU A 164 -22.40 -9.87 -6.12
C LEU A 164 -21.61 -8.55 -6.16
N THR A 165 -20.38 -8.55 -5.64
CA THR A 165 -19.49 -7.39 -5.64
C THR A 165 -19.16 -6.96 -7.07
N LEU A 166 -18.68 -7.87 -7.90
CA LEU A 166 -18.33 -7.59 -9.29
C LEU A 166 -19.56 -7.11 -10.08
N LYS A 167 -20.73 -7.73 -9.86
CA LYS A 167 -21.97 -7.33 -10.52
C LYS A 167 -22.38 -5.91 -10.13
N PHE A 168 -22.27 -5.57 -8.85
CA PHE A 168 -22.54 -4.23 -8.36
C PHE A 168 -21.60 -3.21 -9.01
N GLU A 169 -20.29 -3.48 -9.01
CA GLU A 169 -19.29 -2.58 -9.61
C GLU A 169 -19.53 -2.36 -11.11
N MET A 170 -19.86 -3.42 -11.86
CA MET A 170 -20.23 -3.33 -13.28
C MET A 170 -21.50 -2.51 -13.55
N GLN A 171 -22.48 -2.53 -12.65
CA GLN A 171 -23.78 -1.91 -12.88
C GLN A 171 -23.88 -0.49 -12.33
N GLN A 172 -23.24 -0.22 -11.20
CA GLN A 172 -23.40 1.01 -10.44
C GLN A 172 -22.17 1.92 -10.47
N ARG A 173 -21.00 1.37 -10.83
CA ARG A 173 -19.72 2.09 -10.74
C ARG A 173 -18.81 1.90 -11.95
N ALA A 174 -19.33 1.42 -13.07
CA ALA A 174 -18.52 1.19 -14.27
C ALA A 174 -17.73 2.43 -14.73
N GLU A 175 -18.28 3.63 -14.55
CA GLU A 175 -17.63 4.90 -14.92
C GLU A 175 -16.46 5.28 -13.99
N GLN A 176 -16.36 4.68 -12.80
CA GLN A 176 -15.30 4.96 -11.82
C GLN A 176 -14.03 4.17 -12.11
N HIS A 177 -14.13 3.11 -12.92
CA HIS A 177 -13.03 2.20 -13.21
C HIS A 177 -12.41 2.55 -14.56
N ASN A 178 -11.08 2.49 -14.63
CA ASN A 178 -10.41 2.56 -15.92
C ASN A 178 -10.76 1.33 -16.80
N GLY A 179 -10.64 1.49 -18.13
CA GLY A 179 -11.10 0.47 -19.09
C GLY A 179 -10.47 -0.90 -18.90
N GLU A 180 -9.20 -0.97 -18.51
CA GLU A 180 -8.48 -2.22 -18.29
C GLU A 180 -8.96 -2.97 -17.03
N ILE A 181 -9.17 -2.25 -15.93
CA ILE A 181 -9.74 -2.82 -14.70
C ILE A 181 -11.18 -3.30 -14.96
N MET A 182 -11.97 -2.57 -15.76
CA MET A 182 -13.31 -3.02 -16.16
C MET A 182 -13.29 -4.31 -16.98
N GLU A 183 -12.33 -4.50 -17.88
CA GLU A 183 -12.18 -5.76 -18.60
C GLU A 183 -11.78 -6.90 -17.67
N CYS A 184 -10.92 -6.63 -16.68
CA CYS A 184 -10.59 -7.61 -15.64
C CYS A 184 -11.83 -8.00 -14.80
N ILE A 185 -12.65 -7.03 -14.41
CA ILE A 185 -13.90 -7.27 -13.67
C ILE A 185 -14.85 -8.17 -14.47
N LYS A 186 -15.04 -7.89 -15.77
CA LYS A 186 -15.87 -8.71 -16.68
C LYS A 186 -15.31 -10.12 -16.84
N SER A 187 -14.00 -10.24 -17.02
CA SER A 187 -13.32 -11.53 -17.16
C SER A 187 -13.49 -12.39 -15.90
N MET A 188 -13.23 -11.82 -14.73
CA MET A 188 -13.37 -12.50 -13.44
C MET A 188 -14.82 -12.95 -13.18
N MET A 189 -15.81 -12.13 -13.54
CA MET A 189 -17.22 -12.51 -13.50
C MET A 189 -17.51 -13.73 -14.39
N GLY A 190 -16.96 -13.75 -15.61
CA GLY A 190 -17.11 -14.88 -16.53
C GLY A 190 -16.51 -16.17 -15.99
N ILE A 191 -15.34 -16.08 -15.35
CA ILE A 191 -14.68 -17.22 -14.68
C ILE A 191 -15.56 -17.76 -13.55
N ILE A 192 -16.09 -16.89 -12.69
CA ILE A 192 -16.96 -17.26 -11.57
C ILE A 192 -18.25 -17.92 -12.06
N ALA A 193 -18.89 -17.34 -13.08
CA ALA A 193 -20.13 -17.89 -13.64
C ALA A 193 -19.95 -19.25 -14.34
N GLY A 194 -18.72 -19.60 -14.72
CA GLY A 194 -18.38 -20.89 -15.33
C GLY A 194 -17.96 -21.98 -14.35
N ASP A 195 -17.78 -21.67 -13.06
CA ASP A 195 -17.37 -22.64 -12.04
C ASP A 195 -18.59 -23.19 -11.29
N ASN A 196 -18.86 -24.49 -11.40
CA ASN A 196 -20.01 -25.15 -10.77
C ASN A 196 -19.96 -25.23 -9.23
N ARG A 197 -18.88 -24.74 -8.62
CA ARG A 197 -18.75 -24.59 -7.15
C ARG A 197 -19.37 -23.27 -6.66
N CYS A 198 -19.62 -22.38 -7.61
CA CYS A 198 -20.40 -21.16 -7.54
C CYS A 198 -21.73 -21.39 -8.31
#